data_AF-A0A931R279-F1
#
_entry.id   AF-A0A931R279-F1
#
_cell.length_a   1.000
_cell.length_b   1.000
_cell.length_c   1.000
_cell.angle_alpha   90.00
_cell.angle_beta   90.00
_cell.angle_gamma   90.00
#
_symmetry.space_group_name_H-M   'P 1'
#
loop_
_entity.id
_entity.type
_entity.pdbx_description
1 polymer ?
#
loop_
_entity_poly.entity_id
_entity_poly.type
_entity_poly.pdbx_seq_one_letter_code
_entity_poly.pdbx_strand_id
1 'polypeptide(L)'
;MTKKSNIIKFPENRLKSSASHHEYYNEYDDFEEEWEIAHELREKEDYPALVKYCKQRAKRFPNNPYVQYDLGEAYVLNGEYEKAINFISGHHRKQPYNIDFQYVILDALFALGKNEDDFDWTQKPVILRMSNDILNDCYEFLKSKRKPRYLFEIHTEFVTKGYLLFTEEDLLKALLEDSRFIVDNTSSNLSAEVQVVRKGKQEKKITPNVCTKYKR
;
A
#
# COMPACT_ATOMS: atom_id res chain seq x y z
N MET A 1 5.56 14.87 -30.50
CA MET A 1 4.90 13.73 -29.84
C MET A 1 5.62 13.46 -28.53
N THR A 2 5.19 14.11 -27.45
CA THR A 2 5.76 13.92 -26.11
C THR A 2 5.23 12.60 -25.54
N LYS A 3 6.14 11.67 -25.24
CA LYS A 3 5.85 10.42 -24.52
C LYS A 3 5.13 10.78 -23.22
N LYS A 4 3.92 10.28 -23.03
CA LYS A 4 3.26 10.26 -21.72
C LYS A 4 4.20 9.52 -20.77
N SER A 5 4.71 10.24 -19.79
CA SER A 5 5.42 9.68 -18.65
C SER A 5 4.47 8.72 -17.94
N ASN A 6 4.80 7.42 -17.96
CA ASN A 6 4.17 6.41 -17.12
C ASN A 6 4.62 6.64 -15.67
N ILE A 7 4.17 7.77 -15.09
CA ILE A 7 4.26 8.02 -13.66
C ILE A 7 3.34 6.98 -13.04
N ILE A 8 3.92 6.02 -12.34
CA ILE A 8 3.18 5.12 -11.46
C ILE A 8 2.50 6.05 -10.46
N LYS A 9 1.17 6.14 -10.52
CA LYS A 9 0.42 6.94 -9.55
C LYS A 9 0.70 6.39 -8.17
N PHE A 10 1.13 7.26 -7.27
CA PHE A 10 1.30 6.98 -5.85
C PHE A 10 0.01 6.30 -5.32
N PRO A 11 0.08 5.14 -4.66
CA PRO A 11 -1.11 4.53 -4.08
C PRO A 11 -1.57 5.37 -2.90
N GLU A 12 -2.53 6.26 -3.13
CA GLU A 12 -3.20 7.12 -2.12
C GLU A 12 -3.66 6.33 -0.89
N ASN A 13 -3.87 5.02 -1.04
CA ASN A 13 -4.28 4.06 -0.04
C ASN A 13 -3.28 3.92 1.12
N ARG A 14 -2.00 4.26 0.93
CA ARG A 14 -0.98 4.22 2.00
C ARG A 14 -1.00 5.43 2.93
N LEU A 15 -1.70 6.51 2.56
CA LEU A 15 -1.90 7.68 3.44
C LEU A 15 -2.82 7.36 4.63
N LYS A 16 -3.52 6.22 4.62
CA LYS A 16 -4.60 5.90 5.57
C LYS A 16 -4.32 4.77 6.56
N SER A 17 -3.11 4.20 6.60
CA SER A 17 -2.81 3.14 7.58
C SER A 17 -1.40 3.24 8.17
N SER A 18 -1.24 4.06 9.20
CA SER A 18 -0.13 3.92 10.16
C SER A 18 -0.60 4.23 11.58
N ALA A 19 -1.61 3.49 12.04
CA ALA A 19 -1.91 3.39 13.46
C ALA A 19 -1.41 2.03 13.96
N SER A 20 -0.15 1.96 14.41
CA SER A 20 0.29 0.86 15.27
C SER A 20 0.54 1.42 16.68
N HIS A 21 -0.39 1.11 17.57
CA HIS A 21 -0.26 1.26 19.01
C HIS A 21 0.83 0.32 19.53
N HIS A 22 1.70 0.81 20.42
CA HIS A 22 2.23 0.01 21.52
C HIS A 22 2.63 0.92 22.70
N GLU A 23 1.85 0.82 23.76
CA GLU A 23 2.06 1.43 25.07
C GLU A 23 3.29 0.84 25.79
N TYR A 24 4.07 1.70 26.46
CA TYR A 24 4.27 1.74 27.93
C TYR A 24 5.67 2.31 28.27
N TYR A 25 5.74 3.56 28.71
CA TYR A 25 6.57 4.03 29.83
C TYR A 25 6.06 5.41 30.28
N ASN A 26 5.54 5.46 31.50
CA ASN A 26 5.01 6.65 32.16
C ASN A 26 6.14 7.57 32.64
N GLU A 27 6.23 8.76 32.06
CA GLU A 27 6.52 10.01 32.80
C GLU A 27 5.75 11.14 32.10
N TYR A 28 4.67 11.56 32.73
CA TYR A 28 3.68 12.54 32.27
C TYR A 28 4.34 13.89 31.94
N ASP A 29 4.17 14.42 30.70
CA ASP A 29 3.58 15.76 30.39
C ASP A 29 3.79 16.28 28.93
N ASP A 30 4.26 15.49 27.93
CA ASP A 30 4.52 16.06 26.58
C ASP A 30 4.36 15.08 25.38
N PHE A 31 3.88 13.85 25.61
CA PHE A 31 3.91 12.78 24.58
C PHE A 31 2.56 12.47 23.92
N GLU A 32 1.43 12.80 24.56
CA GLU A 32 0.11 12.46 24.02
C GLU A 32 -0.31 13.29 22.79
N GLU A 33 0.37 14.41 22.51
CA GLU A 33 0.05 15.33 21.41
C GLU A 33 1.02 15.26 20.21
N GLU A 34 2.14 14.51 20.30
CA GLU A 34 3.17 14.57 19.24
C GLU A 34 2.73 13.95 17.91
N TRP A 35 1.98 12.85 17.96
CA TRP A 35 1.46 12.21 16.76
C TRP A 35 0.31 13.03 16.13
N GLU A 36 -0.42 13.80 16.95
CA GLU A 36 -1.52 14.65 16.50
C GLU A 36 -1.02 15.77 15.60
N ILE A 37 0.12 16.41 15.94
CA ILE A 37 0.72 17.46 15.11
C ILE A 37 1.11 16.90 13.74
N ALA A 38 1.82 15.77 13.71
CA ALA A 38 2.22 15.15 12.45
C ALA A 38 1.00 14.73 11.61
N HIS A 39 -0.04 14.20 12.25
CA HIS A 39 -1.30 13.84 11.61
C HIS A 39 -2.01 15.07 11.02
N GLU A 40 -2.16 16.14 11.80
CA GLU A 40 -2.82 17.38 11.35
C GLU A 40 -2.09 18.01 10.16
N LEU A 41 -0.75 18.03 10.19
CA LEU A 41 0.06 18.55 9.09
C LEU A 41 -0.09 17.70 7.82
N ARG A 42 -0.27 16.39 7.93
CA ARG A 42 -0.54 15.51 6.78
C ARG A 42 -1.94 15.75 6.21
N GLU A 43 -2.96 15.85 7.06
CA GLU A 43 -4.33 16.13 6.63
C GLU A 43 -4.46 17.49 5.93
N LYS A 44 -3.66 18.46 6.35
CA LYS A 44 -3.57 19.78 5.68
C LYS A 44 -2.61 19.82 4.49
N GLU A 45 -1.89 18.73 4.24
CA GLU A 45 -0.82 18.64 3.26
C GLU A 45 0.28 19.72 3.42
N ASP A 46 0.49 20.23 4.64
CA ASP A 46 1.57 21.17 4.95
C ASP A 46 2.89 20.40 5.17
N TYR A 47 3.37 19.80 4.09
CA TYR A 47 4.59 18.99 4.08
C TYR A 47 5.85 19.78 4.46
N PRO A 48 6.02 21.07 4.09
CA PRO A 48 7.14 21.87 4.59
C PRO A 48 7.14 22.00 6.12
N ALA A 49 5.99 22.24 6.75
CA ALA A 49 5.89 22.26 8.20
C ALA A 49 6.10 20.87 8.81
N LEU A 50 5.59 19.81 8.18
CA LEU A 50 5.81 18.42 8.61
C LEU A 50 7.30 18.08 8.64
N VAL A 51 8.05 18.41 7.58
CA VAL A 51 9.51 18.22 7.54
C VAL A 51 10.19 18.99 8.68
N LYS A 52 9.80 20.24 8.93
CA LYS A 52 10.37 21.04 10.03
C LYS A 52 10.11 20.39 11.39
N TYR A 53 8.90 19.89 11.61
CA TYR A 53 8.50 19.20 12.83
C TYR A 53 9.29 17.89 13.03
N CYS A 54 9.29 17.00 12.03
CA CYS A 54 10.01 15.73 12.08
C CYS A 54 11.53 15.92 12.25
N LYS A 55 12.12 16.98 11.66
CA LYS A 55 13.54 17.34 11.89
C LYS A 55 13.84 17.65 13.35
N GLN A 56 12.93 18.32 14.07
CA GLN A 56 13.13 18.63 15.49
C GLN A 56 13.05 17.35 16.33
N ARG A 57 12.07 16.49 16.05
CA ARG A 57 11.94 15.19 16.72
C ARG A 57 13.13 14.29 16.47
N ALA A 58 13.61 14.19 15.23
CA ALA A 58 14.78 13.37 14.88
C ALA A 58 16.06 13.81 15.60
N LYS A 59 16.19 15.10 15.95
CA LYS A 59 17.31 15.60 16.78
C LYS A 59 17.19 15.18 18.24
N ARG A 60 15.96 15.15 18.80
CA ARG A 60 15.70 14.71 20.18
C ARG A 60 15.87 13.19 20.31
N PHE A 61 15.48 12.45 19.29
CA PHE A 61 15.47 10.98 19.29
C PHE A 61 16.26 10.38 18.11
N PRO A 62 17.59 10.62 18.02
CA PRO A 62 18.41 10.25 16.85
C PRO A 62 18.51 8.73 16.61
N ASN A 63 18.24 7.92 17.64
CA ASN A 63 18.32 6.46 17.58
C ASN A 63 16.95 5.78 17.50
N ASN A 64 15.84 6.52 17.58
CA ASN A 64 14.51 5.94 17.49
C ASN A 64 14.13 5.72 16.01
N PRO A 65 14.01 4.47 15.52
CA PRO A 65 13.77 4.20 14.11
C PRO A 65 12.44 4.77 13.60
N TYR A 66 11.39 4.84 14.42
CA TYR A 66 10.11 5.42 14.06
C TYR A 66 10.22 6.92 13.76
N VAL A 67 10.98 7.65 14.57
CA VAL A 67 11.20 9.09 14.35
C VAL A 67 12.06 9.34 13.11
N GLN A 68 13.03 8.46 12.82
CA GLN A 68 13.81 8.56 11.60
C GLN A 68 12.96 8.24 10.37
N TYR A 69 12.07 7.24 10.47
CA TYR A 69 11.08 6.93 9.44
C TYR A 69 10.18 8.14 9.15
N ASP A 70 9.58 8.74 10.19
CA ASP A 70 8.70 9.91 10.07
C ASP A 70 9.37 11.05 9.28
N LEU A 71 10.65 11.30 9.51
CA LEU A 71 11.40 12.31 8.78
C LEU A 71 11.70 11.89 7.32
N GLY A 72 12.03 10.62 7.09
CA GLY A 72 12.20 10.08 5.75
C GLY A 72 10.92 10.23 4.92
N GLU A 73 9.80 9.82 5.48
CA GLU A 73 8.48 9.93 4.85
C GLU A 73 8.07 11.39 4.64
N ALA A 74 8.33 12.28 5.61
CA ALA A 74 8.07 13.71 5.45
C ALA A 74 8.86 14.30 4.26
N TYR A 75 10.11 13.87 4.05
CA TYR A 75 10.86 14.28 2.85
C TYR A 75 10.23 13.77 1.56
N VAL A 76 9.73 12.52 1.54
CA VAL A 76 9.03 11.97 0.36
C VAL A 76 7.77 12.77 0.06
N LEU A 77 6.93 13.02 1.08
CA LEU A 77 5.69 13.79 0.92
C LEU A 77 5.96 15.23 0.46
N ASN A 78 7.05 15.84 0.94
CA ASN A 78 7.47 17.17 0.51
C ASN A 78 8.19 17.21 -0.86
N GLY A 79 8.28 16.08 -1.57
CA GLY A 79 8.95 15.99 -2.88
C GLY A 79 10.48 16.06 -2.82
N GLU A 80 11.09 15.96 -1.63
CA GLU A 80 12.53 16.00 -1.41
C GLU A 80 13.15 14.59 -1.53
N TYR A 81 12.88 13.89 -2.64
CA TYR A 81 13.17 12.46 -2.82
C TYR A 81 14.65 12.09 -2.64
N GLU A 82 15.59 12.82 -3.23
CA GLU A 82 17.02 12.55 -3.07
C GLU A 82 17.48 12.74 -1.62
N LYS A 83 16.88 13.68 -0.88
CA LYS A 83 17.18 13.86 0.54
C LYS A 83 16.62 12.72 1.37
N ALA A 84 15.40 12.25 1.06
CA ALA A 84 14.81 11.08 1.71
C ALA A 84 15.74 9.85 1.57
N ILE A 85 16.18 9.56 0.34
CA ILE A 85 17.11 8.46 0.05
C ILE A 85 18.40 8.63 0.83
N ASN A 86 19.08 9.79 0.69
CA ASN A 86 20.38 10.01 1.35
C ASN A 86 20.29 9.92 2.88
N PHE A 87 19.23 10.46 3.47
CA PHE A 87 19.00 10.43 4.90
C PHE A 87 18.74 9.00 5.41
N ILE A 88 17.76 8.30 4.83
CA ILE A 88 17.37 6.95 5.26
C ILE A 88 18.43 5.90 4.94
N SER A 89 19.26 6.10 3.91
CA SER A 89 20.37 5.19 3.57
C SER A 89 21.26 4.87 4.75
N GLY A 90 21.61 5.88 5.56
CA GLY A 90 22.46 5.70 6.74
C GLY A 90 21.79 4.84 7.82
N HIS A 91 20.47 4.94 7.95
CA HIS A 91 19.68 4.15 8.90
C HIS A 91 19.44 2.73 8.38
N HIS A 92 19.13 2.57 7.09
CA HIS A 92 18.97 1.26 6.45
C HIS A 92 20.25 0.41 6.57
N ARG A 93 21.44 0.98 6.36
CA ARG A 93 22.70 0.22 6.54
C ARG A 93 22.88 -0.33 7.97
N LYS A 94 22.37 0.37 8.98
CA LYS A 94 22.41 -0.06 10.39
C LYS A 94 21.29 -1.03 10.73
N GLN A 95 20.14 -0.91 10.07
CA GLN A 95 18.96 -1.74 10.26
C GLN A 95 18.42 -2.24 8.91
N PRO A 96 19.12 -3.19 8.25
CA PRO A 96 18.77 -3.59 6.88
C PRO A 96 17.37 -4.21 6.76
N TYR A 97 16.92 -4.86 7.83
CA TYR A 97 15.64 -5.56 7.93
C TYR A 97 14.43 -4.63 8.18
N ASN A 98 14.65 -3.34 8.45
CA ASN A 98 13.55 -2.41 8.72
C ASN A 98 12.82 -2.08 7.41
N ILE A 99 11.61 -2.63 7.26
CA ILE A 99 10.78 -2.50 6.07
C ILE A 99 10.34 -1.05 5.81
N ASP A 100 10.15 -0.25 6.86
CA ASP A 100 9.69 1.13 6.74
C ASP A 100 10.76 1.99 6.06
N PHE A 101 12.03 1.76 6.40
CA PHE A 101 13.16 2.40 5.71
C PHE A 101 13.27 1.98 4.25
N GLN A 102 13.03 0.70 3.97
CA GLN A 102 13.03 0.21 2.60
C GLN A 102 11.91 0.89 1.79
N TYR A 103 10.73 1.07 2.39
CA TYR A 103 9.57 1.67 1.73
C TYR A 103 9.81 3.14 1.41
N VAL A 104 10.37 3.92 2.35
CA VAL A 104 10.73 5.32 2.07
C VAL A 104 11.71 5.44 0.90
N ILE A 105 12.72 4.56 0.83
CA ILE A 105 13.68 4.55 -0.28
C ILE A 105 12.96 4.18 -1.59
N LEU A 106 12.13 3.14 -1.59
CA LEU A 106 11.38 2.71 -2.78
C LEU A 106 10.42 3.81 -3.28
N ASP A 107 9.67 4.45 -2.40
CA ASP A 107 8.76 5.54 -2.74
C ASP A 107 9.52 6.69 -3.41
N ALA A 108 10.66 7.08 -2.83
CA ALA A 108 11.52 8.12 -3.39
C ALA A 108 12.13 7.71 -4.76
N LEU A 109 12.59 6.46 -4.90
CA LEU A 109 13.12 5.96 -6.17
C LEU A 109 12.05 6.00 -7.28
N PHE A 110 10.87 5.45 -7.00
CA PHE A 110 9.79 5.41 -7.99
C PHE A 110 9.28 6.81 -8.35
N ALA A 111 9.21 7.73 -7.39
CA ALA A 111 8.87 9.13 -7.65
C ALA A 111 9.89 9.84 -8.56
N LEU A 112 11.17 9.45 -8.48
CA LEU A 112 12.24 9.91 -9.37
C LEU A 112 12.26 9.20 -10.74
N GLY A 113 11.34 8.26 -10.99
CA GLY A 113 11.33 7.43 -12.21
C GLY A 113 12.45 6.39 -12.25
N LYS A 114 13.07 6.10 -11.11
CA LYS A 114 14.04 5.03 -10.92
C LYS A 114 13.33 3.71 -10.57
N ASN A 115 14.06 2.62 -10.56
CA ASN A 115 13.59 1.30 -10.14
C ASN A 115 14.32 0.83 -8.88
N GLU A 116 13.88 -0.31 -8.33
CA GLU A 116 14.44 -0.88 -7.12
C GLU A 116 15.94 -1.22 -7.21
N ASP A 117 16.49 -1.49 -8.40
CA ASP A 117 17.91 -1.81 -8.56
C ASP A 117 18.80 -0.57 -8.62
N ASP A 118 18.22 0.64 -8.64
CA ASP A 118 18.97 1.92 -8.61
C ASP A 118 19.45 2.31 -7.20
N PHE A 119 19.37 1.39 -6.24
CA PHE A 119 19.87 1.56 -4.88
C PHE A 119 20.72 0.35 -4.45
N ASP A 120 21.81 0.64 -3.74
CA ASP A 120 22.72 -0.37 -3.22
C ASP A 120 22.19 -0.94 -1.89
N TRP A 121 21.25 -1.88 -2.02
CA TRP A 121 20.59 -2.52 -0.88
C TRP A 121 21.55 -3.38 -0.08
N THR A 122 21.65 -3.13 1.23
CA THR A 122 22.25 -4.10 2.15
C THR A 122 21.37 -5.34 2.28
N GLN A 123 20.05 -5.15 2.18
CA GLN A 123 19.07 -6.22 2.06
C GLN A 123 17.98 -5.79 1.08
N LYS A 124 17.79 -6.59 0.03
CA LYS A 124 16.78 -6.28 -1.00
C LYS A 124 15.37 -6.40 -0.40
N PRO A 125 14.49 -5.42 -0.66
CA PRO A 125 13.09 -5.49 -0.27
C PRO A 125 12.35 -6.58 -1.07
N VAL A 126 11.31 -7.14 -0.47
CA VAL A 126 10.35 -7.99 -1.20
C VAL A 126 9.37 -7.07 -1.92
N ILE A 127 9.33 -7.15 -3.25
CA ILE A 127 8.46 -6.34 -4.10
C ILE A 127 7.48 -7.27 -4.81
N LEU A 128 6.20 -7.00 -4.65
CA LEU A 128 5.13 -7.81 -5.21
C LEU A 128 4.52 -7.10 -6.42
N ARG A 129 4.57 -7.78 -7.56
CA ARG A 129 4.02 -7.33 -8.84
C ARG A 129 2.83 -8.21 -9.20
N MET A 130 1.79 -7.61 -9.80
CA MET A 130 0.66 -8.38 -10.30
C MET A 130 1.15 -9.45 -11.27
N SER A 131 0.84 -10.71 -10.96
CA SER A 131 1.37 -11.88 -11.67
C SER A 131 0.49 -13.10 -11.42
N ASN A 132 0.75 -14.18 -12.16
CA ASN A 132 0.08 -15.46 -11.94
C ASN A 132 0.34 -16.02 -10.53
N ASP A 133 1.49 -15.72 -9.93
CA ASP A 133 1.81 -16.15 -8.56
C ASP A 133 0.91 -15.45 -7.54
N ILE A 134 0.61 -14.15 -7.72
CA ILE A 134 -0.38 -13.44 -6.90
C ILE A 134 -1.77 -14.08 -7.05
N LEU A 135 -2.19 -14.43 -8.28
CA LEU A 135 -3.46 -15.11 -8.51
C LEU A 135 -3.49 -16.52 -7.89
N ASN A 136 -2.37 -17.24 -7.92
CA ASN A 136 -2.25 -18.55 -7.27
C ASN A 136 -2.37 -18.42 -5.75
N ASP A 137 -1.71 -17.43 -5.14
CA ASP A 137 -1.85 -17.11 -3.72
C ASP A 137 -3.30 -16.79 -3.35
N CYS A 138 -4.00 -15.99 -4.16
CA CYS A 138 -5.43 -15.72 -4.00
C CYS A 138 -6.26 -17.01 -4.05
N TYR A 139 -5.98 -17.89 -5.00
CA TYR A 139 -6.67 -19.18 -5.13
C TYR A 139 -6.46 -20.06 -3.88
N GLU A 140 -5.21 -20.18 -3.43
CA GLU A 140 -4.85 -20.96 -2.24
C GLU A 140 -5.49 -20.42 -0.97
N PHE A 141 -5.53 -19.10 -0.82
CA PHE A 141 -6.23 -18.43 0.28
C PHE A 141 -7.74 -18.73 0.24
N LEU A 142 -8.38 -18.58 -0.92
CA LEU A 142 -9.82 -18.66 -1.08
C LEU A 142 -10.38 -20.09 -1.15
N LYS A 143 -9.60 -21.08 -1.62
CA LYS A 143 -10.12 -22.46 -1.81
C LYS A 143 -10.60 -23.11 -0.52
N SER A 144 -10.03 -22.72 0.61
CA SER A 144 -10.43 -23.19 1.94
C SER A 144 -11.66 -22.46 2.50
N LYS A 145 -12.07 -21.33 1.90
CA LYS A 145 -13.13 -20.47 2.43
C LYS A 145 -14.50 -20.91 1.92
N ARG A 146 -15.46 -21.00 2.85
CA ARG A 146 -16.85 -21.39 2.53
C ARG A 146 -17.65 -20.27 1.87
N LYS A 147 -17.46 -19.03 2.35
CA LYS A 147 -18.11 -17.80 1.87
C LYS A 147 -17.13 -16.97 1.03
N PRO A 148 -17.64 -16.09 0.14
CA PRO A 148 -16.83 -15.07 -0.51
C PRO A 148 -16.06 -14.21 0.51
N ARG A 149 -14.96 -13.61 0.06
CA ARG A 149 -14.16 -12.65 0.81
C ARG A 149 -14.16 -11.34 0.09
N TYR A 150 -14.09 -10.25 0.84
CA TYR A 150 -13.99 -8.94 0.22
C TYR A 150 -12.62 -8.76 -0.42
N LEU A 151 -12.58 -8.03 -1.53
CA LEU A 151 -11.34 -7.74 -2.25
C LEU A 151 -10.29 -7.09 -1.34
N PHE A 152 -10.69 -6.14 -0.48
CA PHE A 152 -9.77 -5.47 0.43
C PHE A 152 -9.11 -6.44 1.42
N GLU A 153 -9.84 -7.47 1.89
CA GLU A 153 -9.27 -8.49 2.77
C GLU A 153 -8.17 -9.27 2.04
N ILE A 154 -8.45 -9.67 0.80
CA ILE A 154 -7.49 -10.41 -0.03
C ILE A 154 -6.26 -9.55 -0.33
N HIS A 155 -6.46 -8.28 -0.68
CA HIS A 155 -5.38 -7.34 -0.93
C HIS A 155 -4.50 -7.11 0.33
N THR A 156 -5.13 -7.02 1.50
CA THR A 156 -4.44 -6.83 2.80
C THR A 156 -3.49 -7.99 3.14
N GLU A 157 -3.78 -9.22 2.68
CA GLU A 157 -2.88 -10.37 2.84
C GLU A 157 -1.53 -10.18 2.16
N PHE A 158 -1.44 -9.30 1.15
CA PHE A 158 -0.18 -9.01 0.47
C PHE A 158 0.58 -7.84 1.09
N VAL A 159 -0.09 -6.92 1.77
CA VAL A 159 0.54 -5.77 2.43
C VAL A 159 1.57 -6.21 3.47
N THR A 160 1.32 -7.33 4.15
CA THR A 160 2.24 -7.91 5.14
C THR A 160 3.39 -8.71 4.51
N LYS A 161 3.30 -9.04 3.20
CA LYS A 161 4.29 -9.87 2.50
C LYS A 161 5.36 -9.03 1.79
N GLY A 162 5.09 -7.77 1.46
CA GLY A 162 6.07 -6.91 0.81
C GLY A 162 5.47 -5.65 0.18
N TYR A 163 6.33 -4.91 -0.53
CA TYR A 163 5.95 -3.68 -1.19
C TYR A 163 5.08 -3.97 -2.42
N LEU A 164 3.82 -3.54 -2.39
CA LEU A 164 2.91 -3.74 -3.51
C LEU A 164 3.15 -2.72 -4.63
N LEU A 165 3.37 -3.22 -5.84
CA LEU A 165 3.38 -2.45 -7.10
C LEU A 165 2.14 -2.70 -7.95
N PHE A 166 1.05 -3.08 -7.30
CA PHE A 166 -0.27 -3.21 -7.89
C PHE A 166 -1.30 -2.66 -6.90
N THR A 167 -2.40 -2.12 -7.42
CA THR A 167 -3.50 -1.61 -6.60
C THR A 167 -4.59 -2.66 -6.39
N GLU A 168 -5.57 -2.33 -5.57
CA GLU A 168 -6.82 -3.11 -5.49
C GLU A 168 -7.54 -3.17 -6.84
N GLU A 169 -7.49 -2.11 -7.67
CA GLU A 169 -8.07 -2.16 -9.02
C GLU A 169 -7.35 -3.16 -9.92
N ASP A 170 -6.01 -3.19 -9.87
CA ASP A 170 -5.21 -4.14 -10.65
C ASP A 170 -5.56 -5.58 -10.26
N LEU A 171 -5.69 -5.83 -8.95
CA LEU A 171 -6.08 -7.14 -8.42
C LEU A 171 -7.50 -7.52 -8.85
N LEU A 172 -8.46 -6.59 -8.73
CA LEU A 172 -9.84 -6.81 -9.15
C LEU A 172 -9.91 -7.18 -10.63
N LYS A 173 -9.21 -6.41 -11.48
CA LYS A 173 -9.16 -6.66 -12.92
C LYS A 173 -8.58 -8.03 -13.22
N ALA A 174 -7.46 -8.40 -12.59
CA ALA A 174 -6.83 -9.71 -12.79
C ALA A 174 -7.74 -10.86 -12.35
N LEU A 175 -8.47 -10.72 -11.24
CA LEU A 175 -9.43 -11.72 -10.76
C LEU A 175 -10.65 -11.86 -11.69
N LEU A 176 -11.12 -10.78 -12.31
CA LEU A 176 -12.21 -10.81 -13.29
C LEU A 176 -11.82 -11.53 -14.58
N GLU A 177 -10.54 -11.46 -14.96
CA GLU A 177 -10.01 -12.11 -16.17
C GLU A 177 -9.69 -13.59 -15.96
N ASP A 178 -9.50 -14.04 -14.70
CA ASP A 178 -9.16 -15.42 -14.37
C ASP A 178 -10.42 -16.27 -14.07
N SER A 179 -10.67 -17.24 -14.96
CA SER A 179 -11.82 -18.16 -14.91
C SER A 179 -11.94 -19.02 -13.64
N ARG A 180 -10.92 -19.07 -12.78
CA ARG A 180 -10.96 -19.78 -11.49
C ARG A 180 -11.77 -19.04 -10.43
N PHE A 181 -12.02 -17.74 -10.62
CA PHE A 181 -12.71 -16.90 -9.65
C PHE A 181 -14.11 -16.51 -10.11
N ILE A 182 -14.97 -16.26 -9.13
CA ILE A 182 -16.26 -15.60 -9.29
C ILE A 182 -16.14 -14.30 -8.49
N VAL A 183 -16.41 -13.19 -9.16
CA VAL A 183 -16.39 -11.86 -8.56
C VAL A 183 -17.78 -11.24 -8.68
N ASP A 184 -18.38 -10.92 -7.54
CA ASP A 184 -19.69 -10.29 -7.43
C ASP A 184 -19.55 -8.85 -6.89
N ASN A 185 -20.62 -8.04 -6.99
CA ASN A 185 -20.70 -6.68 -6.41
C ASN A 185 -19.57 -5.71 -6.84
N THR A 186 -19.23 -5.71 -8.13
CA THR A 186 -18.16 -4.89 -8.72
C THR A 186 -18.47 -3.40 -8.87
N SER A 187 -19.52 -2.88 -8.21
CA SER A 187 -19.85 -1.45 -8.23
C SER A 187 -18.81 -0.59 -7.52
N SER A 188 -18.04 -1.18 -6.60
CA SER A 188 -16.87 -0.57 -5.97
C SER A 188 -15.88 -1.64 -5.52
N ASN A 189 -14.59 -1.31 -5.41
CA ASN A 189 -13.56 -2.23 -4.89
C ASN A 189 -13.90 -2.69 -3.46
N LEU A 190 -14.44 -1.81 -2.63
CA LEU A 190 -14.81 -2.08 -1.24
C LEU A 190 -15.95 -3.09 -1.11
N SER A 191 -16.85 -3.14 -2.09
CA SER A 191 -17.99 -4.07 -2.11
C SER A 191 -17.71 -5.35 -2.88
N ALA A 192 -16.61 -5.43 -3.63
CA ALA A 192 -16.31 -6.57 -4.48
C ALA A 192 -16.07 -7.83 -3.64
N GLU A 193 -16.82 -8.88 -3.92
CA GLU A 193 -16.76 -10.16 -3.24
C GLU A 193 -16.18 -11.23 -4.16
N VAL A 194 -15.20 -11.98 -3.67
CA VAL A 194 -14.44 -12.95 -4.47
C VAL A 194 -14.54 -14.34 -3.85
N GLN A 195 -14.78 -15.35 -4.69
CA GLN A 195 -14.73 -16.77 -4.31
C GLN A 195 -14.16 -17.61 -5.44
N VAL A 196 -13.63 -18.80 -5.11
CA VAL A 196 -13.22 -19.76 -6.14
C VAL A 196 -14.43 -20.49 -6.74
N VAL A 197 -14.35 -20.79 -8.04
CA VAL A 197 -15.31 -21.67 -8.72
C VAL A 197 -15.19 -23.08 -8.11
N ARG A 198 -16.30 -23.64 -7.63
CA ARG A 198 -16.37 -25.04 -7.19
C ARG A 198 -16.94 -25.92 -8.30
N LYS A 199 -16.39 -27.12 -8.48
CA LYS A 199 -16.98 -28.16 -9.34
C LYS A 199 -18.41 -28.43 -8.84
N GLY A 200 -19.40 -27.92 -9.57
CA GLY A 200 -20.82 -27.94 -9.21
C GLY A 200 -21.60 -26.63 -9.46
N LYS A 201 -20.91 -25.49 -9.69
CA LYS A 201 -21.54 -24.18 -9.97
C LYS A 201 -21.42 -23.70 -11.42
N GLN A 202 -21.14 -24.59 -12.38
CA GLN A 202 -21.02 -24.23 -13.80
C GLN A 202 -22.36 -23.87 -14.49
N GLU A 203 -23.50 -23.99 -13.81
CA GLU A 203 -24.82 -23.67 -14.36
C GLU A 203 -25.43 -22.46 -13.65
N LYS A 204 -24.98 -21.25 -14.00
CA LYS A 204 -25.76 -20.00 -13.89
C LYS A 204 -25.00 -18.89 -14.62
N LYS A 205 -24.79 -19.07 -15.92
CA LYS A 205 -24.53 -17.93 -16.80
C LYS A 205 -25.84 -17.17 -16.96
N ILE A 206 -25.75 -15.88 -16.62
CA ILE A 206 -26.82 -14.88 -16.59
C ILE A 206 -27.50 -14.81 -17.96
N THR A 207 -28.82 -15.02 -18.00
CA THR A 207 -29.66 -14.67 -19.15
C THR A 207 -29.96 -13.17 -19.10
N PRO A 208 -29.80 -12.42 -20.22
CA PRO A 208 -30.29 -11.06 -20.30
C PRO A 208 -31.83 -11.07 -20.31
N ASN A 209 -32.44 -10.41 -19.33
CA ASN A 209 -33.88 -10.15 -19.30
C ASN A 209 -34.24 -9.19 -20.45
N VAL A 210 -34.64 -9.75 -21.59
CA VAL A 210 -35.30 -8.99 -22.65
C VAL A 210 -36.78 -8.87 -22.27
N CYS A 211 -37.14 -7.75 -21.66
CA CYS A 211 -38.53 -7.40 -21.41
C CYS A 211 -39.14 -6.87 -22.72
N THR A 212 -39.83 -7.74 -23.47
CA THR A 212 -40.74 -7.35 -24.55
C THR A 212 -42.17 -7.21 -24.06
N LYS A 213 -42.90 -6.27 -24.68
CA LYS A 213 -44.34 -5.94 -24.62
C LYS A 213 -44.62 -4.81 -23.63
N TYR A 214 -45.20 -3.68 -24.07
CA TYR A 214 -46.57 -3.61 -24.57
C TYR A 214 -46.75 -2.92 -25.93
N LYS A 215 -47.52 -3.58 -26.81
CA LYS A 215 -48.33 -2.98 -27.87
C LYS A 215 -49.79 -3.02 -27.40
N ARG A 216 -50.41 -1.85 -27.28
CA ARG A 216 -51.70 -1.42 -27.86
C ARG A 216 -52.24 -0.26 -27.05
#